data_AF-A0A9D9Q274-F1
#
_entry.id   AF-A0A9D9Q274-F1
#
_cell.length_a   1.000
_cell.length_b   1.000
_cell.length_c   1.000
_cell.angle_alpha   90.00
_cell.angle_beta   90.00
_cell.angle_gamma   90.00
#
_symmetry.space_group_name_H-M   'P 1'
#
loop_
_entity.id
_entity.type
_entity.pdbx_description
1 polymer ?
#
loop_
_entity_poly.entity_id
_entity_poly.type
_entity_poly.pdbx_seq_one_letter_code
_entity_poly.pdbx_strand_id
1 'polypeptide(L)'
;MARRKVWLGITVAVVLIAAAAIYYTFDPATTPFPRCPFLVLTGWECPGCGSQRAIHSLLHLDIAAAWRYNAMLVLSIPYVVLLLVAEWLGRRRQSRLYRVLNSEVLIWSYFALVVAWWILRNVINI
;
A
#
# COMPACT_ATOMS: atom_id res chain seq x y z
N MET A 1 27.55 -7.08 -11.11
CA MET A 1 26.47 -7.02 -10.09
C MET A 1 25.99 -5.61 -9.77
N ALA A 2 26.88 -4.64 -9.51
CA ALA A 2 26.48 -3.25 -9.19
C ALA A 2 25.66 -2.56 -10.30
N ARG A 3 26.09 -2.69 -11.57
CA ARG A 3 25.38 -2.12 -12.74
C ARG A 3 23.93 -2.61 -12.86
N ARG A 4 23.67 -3.90 -12.59
CA ARG A 4 22.31 -4.49 -12.61
C ARG A 4 21.40 -3.92 -11.52
N LYS A 5 21.92 -3.67 -10.32
CA LYS A 5 21.15 -3.07 -9.21
C LYS A 5 20.77 -1.62 -9.51
N VAL A 6 21.67 -0.86 -10.14
CA VAL A 6 21.42 0.52 -10.56
C VAL A 6 20.29 0.58 -11.60
N TRP A 7 20.36 -0.23 -12.66
CA TRP A 7 19.29 -0.30 -13.67
C TRP A 7 17.94 -0.73 -13.09
N LEU A 8 17.94 -1.68 -12.16
CA LEU A 8 16.72 -2.09 -11.46
C LEU A 8 16.12 -0.91 -10.65
N GLY A 9 16.94 -0.19 -9.91
CA GLY A 9 16.50 0.99 -9.14
C GLY A 9 15.91 2.08 -10.03
N ILE A 10 16.57 2.39 -11.15
CA ILE A 10 16.07 3.36 -12.14
C ILE A 10 14.72 2.90 -12.70
N THR A 11 14.61 1.63 -13.09
CA THR A 11 13.36 1.08 -13.65
C THR A 11 12.21 1.20 -12.65
N VAL A 12 12.43 0.82 -11.38
CA VAL A 12 11.43 0.95 -10.32
C VAL A 12 11.02 2.41 -10.12
N ALA A 13 11.98 3.33 -10.06
CA ALA A 13 11.70 4.75 -9.89
C ALA A 13 10.86 5.31 -11.05
N VAL A 14 11.21 4.99 -12.30
CA VAL A 14 10.45 5.42 -13.49
C VAL A 14 9.02 4.90 -13.45
N VAL A 15 8.83 3.61 -13.11
CA VAL A 15 7.49 3.02 -13.00
C VAL A 15 6.66 3.68 -11.90
N LEU A 16 7.25 3.92 -10.73
CA LEU A 16 6.55 4.59 -9.62
C LEU A 16 6.17 6.03 -9.95
N ILE A 17 7.06 6.78 -10.60
CA ILE A 17 6.77 8.16 -11.04
C ILE A 17 5.66 8.17 -12.09
N ALA A 18 5.72 7.26 -13.07
CA ALA A 18 4.67 7.16 -14.09
C ALA A 18 3.32 6.77 -13.46
N ALA A 19 3.30 5.81 -12.55
CA ALA A 19 2.08 5.43 -11.83
C ALA A 19 1.53 6.59 -10.99
N ALA A 20 2.40 7.31 -10.26
CA ALA A 20 2.01 8.48 -9.49
C ALA A 20 1.43 9.58 -10.39
N ALA A 21 2.04 9.85 -11.55
CA ALA A 21 1.52 10.83 -12.51
C ALA A 21 0.15 10.41 -13.06
N ILE A 22 -0.05 9.13 -13.39
CA ILE A 22 -1.35 8.60 -13.84
C ILE A 22 -2.40 8.79 -12.75
N TYR A 23 -2.14 8.35 -11.52
CA TYR A 23 -3.10 8.46 -10.41
C TYR A 23 -3.27 9.90 -9.92
N TYR A 24 -2.33 10.81 -10.16
CA TYR A 24 -2.50 12.23 -9.87
C TYR A 24 -3.42 12.88 -10.90
N THR A 25 -3.26 12.54 -12.18
CA THR A 25 -3.99 13.21 -13.28
C THR A 25 -5.37 12.63 -13.54
N PHE A 26 -5.54 11.32 -13.42
CA PHE A 26 -6.79 10.64 -13.70
C PHE A 26 -7.42 10.11 -12.41
N ASP A 27 -8.58 10.68 -12.04
CA ASP A 27 -9.33 10.26 -10.86
C ASP A 27 -10.04 8.91 -11.10
N PRO A 28 -9.68 7.84 -10.37
CA PRO A 28 -10.32 6.53 -10.53
C PRO A 28 -11.78 6.47 -10.09
N ALA A 29 -12.32 7.52 -9.47
CA ALA A 29 -13.74 7.62 -9.14
C ALA A 29 -14.60 8.08 -10.33
N THR A 30 -14.03 8.87 -11.25
CA THR A 30 -14.76 9.46 -12.38
C THR A 30 -14.30 8.99 -13.75
N THR A 31 -13.06 8.49 -13.84
CA THR A 31 -12.47 8.01 -15.09
C THR A 31 -12.48 6.47 -15.16
N PRO A 32 -12.49 5.87 -16.37
CA PRO A 32 -12.50 4.41 -16.51
C PRO A 32 -11.19 3.78 -16.01
N PHE A 33 -11.24 3.19 -14.81
CA PHE A 33 -10.18 2.36 -14.25
C PHE A 33 -10.63 0.90 -14.08
N PRO A 34 -9.70 -0.07 -14.13
CA PRO A 34 -10.04 -1.48 -13.94
C PRO A 34 -10.68 -1.71 -12.57
N ARG A 35 -11.86 -2.34 -12.57
CA ARG A 35 -12.55 -2.73 -11.35
C ARG A 35 -11.83 -3.92 -10.69
N CYS A 36 -11.94 -4.02 -9.37
CA CYS A 36 -11.37 -5.14 -8.63
C CYS A 36 -12.04 -6.46 -9.07
N PRO A 37 -11.29 -7.43 -9.63
CA PRO A 37 -11.87 -8.68 -10.08
C PRO A 37 -12.48 -9.48 -8.93
N PHE A 38 -11.88 -9.44 -7.74
CA PHE A 38 -12.43 -10.09 -6.54
C PHE A 38 -13.82 -9.57 -6.19
N LEU A 39 -13.99 -8.24 -6.17
CA LEU A 39 -15.30 -7.61 -5.91
C LEU A 39 -16.31 -7.96 -7.00
N VAL A 40 -15.91 -7.93 -8.28
CA VAL A 40 -16.81 -8.27 -9.39
C VAL A 40 -17.26 -9.73 -9.34
N LEU A 41 -16.37 -10.65 -8.95
CA LEU A 41 -16.66 -12.08 -8.90
C LEU A 41 -17.43 -12.52 -7.65
N THR A 42 -17.13 -11.91 -6.49
CA THR A 42 -17.66 -12.38 -5.20
C THR A 42 -18.71 -11.46 -4.60
N GLY A 43 -18.77 -10.20 -5.02
CA GLY A 43 -19.57 -9.16 -4.37
C GLY A 43 -18.96 -8.60 -3.08
N TRP A 44 -17.85 -9.17 -2.59
CA TRP A 44 -17.20 -8.76 -1.34
C TRP A 44 -16.00 -7.85 -1.60
N GLU A 45 -15.77 -6.91 -0.70
CA GLU A 45 -14.60 -6.03 -0.76
C GLU A 45 -13.37 -6.72 -0.16
N CYS A 46 -12.28 -6.81 -0.92
CA CYS A 46 -11.01 -7.29 -0.36
C CYS A 46 -10.33 -6.19 0.48
N PRO A 47 -9.28 -6.49 1.26
CA PRO A 47 -8.56 -5.48 2.05
C PRO A 47 -8.02 -4.31 1.20
N GLY A 48 -7.74 -4.57 -0.09
CA GLY A 48 -7.25 -3.57 -1.05
C GLY A 48 -8.33 -2.83 -1.85
N CYS A 49 -9.62 -3.15 -1.67
CA CYS A 49 -10.68 -2.43 -2.36
C CYS A 49 -10.66 -0.94 -1.98
N GLY A 50 -10.77 -0.07 -3.00
CA GLY A 50 -10.70 1.39 -2.84
C GLY A 50 -9.30 2.00 -2.92
N SER A 51 -8.22 1.20 -2.98
CA SER A 51 -6.85 1.72 -2.97
C SER A 51 -6.52 2.69 -4.11
N GLN A 52 -7.08 2.49 -5.31
CA GLN A 52 -6.84 3.39 -6.45
C GLN A 52 -7.32 4.83 -6.13
N ARG A 53 -8.54 4.96 -5.61
CA ARG A 53 -9.11 6.25 -5.19
C ARG A 53 -8.37 6.82 -3.99
N ALA A 54 -7.99 5.96 -3.03
CA ALA A 54 -7.22 6.38 -1.88
C ALA A 54 -5.84 6.95 -2.29
N ILE A 55 -5.14 6.32 -3.24
CA ILE A 55 -3.88 6.83 -3.78
C ILE A 55 -4.08 8.17 -4.46
N HIS A 56 -5.11 8.33 -5.30
CA HIS A 56 -5.44 9.62 -5.92
C HIS A 56 -5.65 10.71 -4.85
N SER A 57 -6.46 10.43 -3.81
CA SER A 57 -6.69 11.37 -2.71
C SER A 57 -5.41 11.71 -1.94
N LEU A 58 -4.57 10.72 -1.63
CA LEU A 58 -3.28 10.95 -0.96
C LEU A 58 -2.33 11.82 -1.78
N LEU A 59 -2.29 11.62 -3.09
CA LEU A 59 -1.49 12.43 -4.01
C LEU A 59 -1.96 13.90 -4.07
N HIS A 60 -3.22 14.17 -3.70
CA HIS A 60 -3.78 15.52 -3.53
C HIS A 60 -3.80 15.99 -2.07
N LEU A 61 -3.15 15.27 -1.16
CA LEU A 61 -3.09 15.57 0.27
C LEU A 61 -4.45 15.51 0.99
N ASP A 62 -5.47 14.89 0.39
CA ASP A 62 -6.76 14.63 1.03
C ASP A 62 -6.73 13.31 1.80
N ILE A 63 -6.20 13.38 3.02
CA ILE A 63 -6.06 12.22 3.91
C ILE A 63 -7.43 11.70 4.36
N ALA A 64 -8.41 12.59 4.52
CA ALA A 64 -9.75 12.21 4.96
C ALA A 64 -10.48 11.37 3.91
N ALA A 65 -10.45 11.79 2.64
CA ALA A 65 -10.98 11.00 1.53
C ALA A 65 -10.21 9.69 1.37
N ALA A 66 -8.87 9.72 1.47
CA ALA A 66 -8.06 8.51 1.38
C ALA A 66 -8.43 7.47 2.44
N TRP A 67 -8.65 7.91 3.69
CA TRP A 67 -9.07 7.06 4.79
C TRP A 67 -10.44 6.44 4.53
N ARG A 68 -11.38 7.24 4.02
CA ARG A 68 -12.73 6.75 3.66
C ARG A 68 -12.69 5.74 2.52
N TYR A 69 -11.78 5.89 1.57
CA TYR A 69 -11.67 4.94 0.46
C TYR A 69 -10.96 3.65 0.86
N ASN A 70 -9.87 3.73 1.64
CA ASN A 70 -9.19 2.57 2.19
C ASN A 70 -8.30 2.96 3.39
N ALA A 71 -8.86 2.90 4.60
CA ALA A 71 -8.12 3.17 5.84
C ALA A 71 -6.93 2.22 6.04
N MET A 72 -7.06 0.96 5.64
CA MET A 72 -5.99 -0.02 5.79
C MET A 72 -4.78 0.34 4.93
N LEU A 73 -4.98 0.84 3.71
CA LEU A 73 -3.89 1.36 2.89
C LEU A 73 -3.17 2.51 3.61
N VAL A 74 -3.91 3.50 4.12
CA VAL A 74 -3.35 4.66 4.80
C VAL A 74 -2.53 4.24 6.02
N LEU A 75 -3.05 3.32 6.84
CA LEU A 75 -2.34 2.73 7.98
C LEU A 75 -1.09 1.94 7.58
N SER A 76 -1.09 1.33 6.39
CA SER A 76 0.02 0.52 5.89
C SER A 76 1.20 1.37 5.42
N ILE A 77 0.98 2.62 5.00
CA ILE A 77 2.03 3.52 4.50
C ILE A 77 3.20 3.67 5.48
N PRO A 78 3.00 4.09 6.75
CA PRO A 78 4.12 4.23 7.68
C PRO A 78 4.84 2.91 7.93
N TYR A 79 4.11 1.79 7.97
CA TYR A 79 4.71 0.46 8.13
C TYR A 79 5.63 0.10 6.95
N VAL A 80 5.18 0.30 5.71
CA VAL A 80 5.98 0.06 4.50
C VAL A 80 7.18 1.01 4.43
N VAL A 81 7.01 2.30 4.76
CA VAL A 81 8.12 3.27 4.82
C VAL A 81 9.18 2.82 5.82
N LEU A 82 8.78 2.39 7.02
CA LEU A 82 9.71 1.88 8.03
C LEU A 82 10.45 0.63 7.56
N LEU A 83 9.78 -0.29 6.85
CA LEU A 83 10.41 -1.46 6.25
C LEU A 83 11.47 -1.07 5.20
N LEU A 84 11.15 -0.14 4.31
CA LEU A 84 12.07 0.35 3.29
C LEU A 84 13.29 1.05 3.91
N VAL A 85 13.06 1.88 4.92
CA VAL A 85 14.13 2.55 5.69
C VAL A 85 15.01 1.52 6.38
N ALA A 86 14.42 0.51 7.03
CA ALA A 86 15.16 -0.54 7.70
C ALA A 86 16.03 -1.37 6.74
N GLU A 87 15.55 -1.68 5.54
CA GLU A 87 16.32 -2.36 4.50
C GLU A 87 17.43 -1.46 3.93
N TRP A 88 17.14 -0.17 3.70
CA TRP A 88 18.11 0.80 3.17
C TRP A 88 19.27 1.09 4.11
N LEU A 89 19.01 1.21 5.42
CA LEU A 89 20.04 1.35 6.46
C LEU A 89 20.96 0.12 6.58
N GLY A 90 20.60 -0.98 5.91
CA GLY A 90 21.44 -2.13 5.67
C GLY A 90 21.37 -3.20 6.75
N ARG A 91 21.16 -4.45 6.29
CA ARG A 91 21.13 -5.66 7.13
C ARG A 91 22.37 -5.83 8.03
N ARG A 92 23.52 -5.31 7.61
CA ARG A 92 24.79 -5.37 8.36
C ARG A 92 24.79 -4.54 9.65
N ARG A 93 23.93 -3.52 9.77
CA ARG A 93 23.79 -2.75 11.02
C ARG A 93 22.76 -3.37 11.98
N GLN A 94 22.10 -4.49 11.61
CA GLN A 94 21.00 -5.16 12.36
C GLN A 94 20.27 -4.22 13.30
N SER A 95 19.76 -3.11 12.75
CA SER A 95 19.12 -2.09 13.57
C SER A 95 17.98 -2.76 14.34
N ARG A 96 17.80 -2.39 15.62
CA ARG A 96 16.69 -2.91 16.44
C ARG A 96 15.35 -2.81 15.68
N LEU A 97 15.19 -1.76 14.88
CA LEU A 97 14.10 -1.57 13.94
C LEU A 97 13.95 -2.73 12.93
N TYR A 98 15.00 -3.11 12.19
CA TYR A 98 14.93 -4.21 11.23
C TYR A 98 14.51 -5.53 11.89
N ARG A 99 15.05 -5.85 13.07
CA ARG A 99 14.69 -7.07 13.82
C ARG A 99 13.24 -7.07 14.30
N VAL A 100 12.73 -5.93 14.77
CA VAL A 100 11.33 -5.80 15.20
C VAL A 100 10.39 -5.90 14.01
N LEU A 101 10.67 -5.19 12.92
CA LEU A 101 9.81 -5.15 11.74
C LEU A 101 9.70 -6.51 11.03
N ASN A 102 10.76 -7.31 11.09
CA ASN A 102 10.80 -8.66 10.53
C ASN A 102 10.56 -9.76 11.58
N SER A 103 10.09 -9.39 12.79
CA SER A 103 9.74 -10.40 13.80
C SER A 103 8.46 -11.13 13.41
N GLU A 104 8.40 -12.42 13.70
CA GLU A 104 7.20 -13.25 13.45
C GLU A 104 5.97 -12.66 14.13
N VAL A 105 6.13 -12.16 15.36
CA VAL A 105 5.06 -11.52 16.12
C VAL A 105 4.48 -10.33 15.36
N LEU A 106 5.31 -9.44 14.82
CA LEU A 106 4.81 -8.27 14.11
C LEU A 106 4.15 -8.66 12.79
N ILE A 107 4.75 -9.59 12.04
CA ILE A 107 4.18 -10.08 10.77
C ILE A 107 2.80 -10.69 11.00
N TRP A 108 2.67 -11.59 11.99
CA TRP A 108 1.39 -12.20 12.34
C TRP A 108 0.39 -11.20 12.90
N SER A 109 0.82 -10.22 13.69
CA SER A 109 -0.06 -9.15 14.19
C SER A 109 -0.60 -8.28 13.05
N TYR A 110 0.24 -7.95 12.06
CA TYR A 110 -0.16 -7.17 10.91
C TYR A 110 -1.09 -7.96 10.00
N PHE A 111 -0.80 -9.25 9.79
CA PHE A 111 -1.70 -10.15 9.08
C PHE A 111 -3.08 -10.23 9.76
N ALA A 112 -3.11 -10.42 11.08
CA ALA A 112 -4.35 -10.42 11.86
C ALA A 112 -5.09 -9.10 11.73
N LEU A 113 -4.40 -7.95 11.71
CA LEU A 113 -4.99 -6.64 11.48
C LEU A 113 -5.62 -6.52 10.08
N VAL A 114 -4.94 -7.00 9.03
CA VAL A 114 -5.48 -7.03 7.65
C VAL A 114 -6.75 -7.88 7.59
N VAL A 115 -6.76 -9.06 8.22
CA VAL A 115 -7.91 -9.96 8.26
C VAL A 115 -9.05 -9.35 9.07
N ALA A 116 -8.76 -8.74 10.22
CA ALA A 116 -9.76 -8.05 11.03
C ALA A 116 -10.40 -6.89 10.25
N TRP A 117 -9.60 -6.07 9.56
CA TRP A 117 -10.10 -5.03 8.67
C TRP A 117 -10.98 -5.60 7.55
N TRP A 118 -10.55 -6.71 6.93
CA TRP A 118 -11.31 -7.36 5.88
C TRP A 118 -12.70 -7.81 6.35
N ILE A 119 -12.78 -8.43 7.52
CA ILE A 119 -14.06 -8.85 8.10
C ILE A 119 -14.89 -7.62 8.45
N LEU A 120 -14.30 -6.67 9.18
CA LEU A 120 -14.98 -5.46 9.66
C LEU A 120 -15.64 -4.69 8.52
N ARG A 121 -14.89 -4.43 7.45
CA ARG A 121 -15.38 -3.61 6.33
C ARG A 121 -16.57 -4.24 5.61
N ASN A 122 -16.57 -5.56 5.50
CA ASN A 122 -17.65 -6.30 4.84
C ASN A 122 -18.87 -6.51 5.73
N VAL A 123 -18.67 -6.63 7.06
CA VAL A 123 -19.78 -6.77 8.01
C VAL A 123 -20.49 -5.42 8.23
N ILE A 124 -19.73 -4.33 8.29
CA ILE A 124 -20.26 -2.98 8.56
C ILE A 124 -20.59 -2.24 7.24
N ASN A 125 -20.21 -2.79 6.09
CA ASN A 125 -20.37 -2.18 4.75
C ASN A 125 -19.69 -0.81 4.65
N ILE A 126 -18.41 -0.73 5.05
CA ILE A 126 -17.59 0.50 5.04
C ILE A 126 -16.35 0.37 4.17
#